data_AF-A0A929H1Q7-F1
#
_entry.id   AF-A0A929H1Q7-F1
#
_cell.length_a   1.000
_cell.length_b   1.000
_cell.length_c   1.000
_cell.angle_alpha   90.00
_cell.angle_beta   90.00
_cell.angle_gamma   90.00
#
_symmetry.space_group_name_H-M   'P 1'
#
loop_
_entity.id
_entity.type
_entity.pdbx_description
1 polymer ?
#
loop_
_entity_poly.entity_id
_entity_poly.type
_entity_poly.pdbx_seq_one_letter_code
_entity_poly.pdbx_strand_id
1 'polypeptide(L)'
;SGVTQIAYHFNKPMIVTDVGGLAEIVPDGKTGYVVQQDPAAIAKAIHAFFNENRSKDFIENIKNEKKKYSWSQMVEAIETIYKLINIQHNDNKK
;
A
#
# COMPACT_ATOMS: atom_id res chain seq x y z
N SER A 1 -6.92 -1.90 -6.72
CA SER A 1 -8.22 -2.43 -6.23
C SER A 1 -8.65 -1.65 -4.99
N GLY A 2 -9.91 -1.21 -4.89
CA GLY A 2 -10.41 -0.53 -3.68
C GLY A 2 -10.43 -1.41 -2.43
N VAL A 3 -10.50 -2.74 -2.59
CA VAL A 3 -10.51 -3.71 -1.47
C VAL A 3 -9.23 -3.63 -0.64
N THR A 4 -8.08 -3.40 -1.28
CA THR A 4 -6.78 -3.21 -0.61
C THR A 4 -6.84 -2.02 0.36
N GLN A 5 -7.42 -0.90 -0.07
CA GLN A 5 -7.55 0.29 0.77
C GLN A 5 -8.52 0.07 1.94
N ILE A 6 -9.59 -0.71 1.74
CA ILE A 6 -10.51 -1.10 2.83
C ILE A 6 -9.78 -1.98 3.86
N ALA A 7 -8.95 -2.92 3.43
CA ALA A 7 -8.16 -3.74 4.35
C ALA A 7 -7.16 -2.90 5.16
N TYR A 8 -6.45 -1.97 4.51
CA TYR A 8 -5.58 -1.01 5.20
C TYR A 8 -6.36 -0.18 6.23
N HIS A 9 -7.57 0.29 5.90
CA HIS A 9 -8.42 1.03 6.83
C HIS A 9 -8.68 0.23 8.12
N PHE A 10 -9.06 -1.04 7.99
CA PHE A 10 -9.34 -1.95 9.11
C PHE A 10 -8.10 -2.64 9.70
N ASN A 11 -6.90 -2.25 9.28
CA ASN A 11 -5.63 -2.85 9.67
C ASN A 11 -5.60 -4.38 9.45
N LYS A 12 -6.04 -4.85 8.30
CA LYS A 12 -6.08 -6.28 7.97
C LYS A 12 -4.92 -6.66 7.06
N PRO A 13 -4.01 -7.54 7.51
CA PRO A 13 -3.00 -8.13 6.64
C PRO A 13 -3.66 -8.90 5.50
N MET A 14 -2.96 -8.98 4.38
CA MET A 14 -3.50 -9.56 3.17
C MET A 14 -2.47 -10.35 2.37
N ILE A 15 -2.94 -11.37 1.67
CA ILE A 15 -2.17 -12.12 0.70
C ILE A 15 -2.71 -11.69 -0.66
N VAL A 16 -1.85 -11.14 -1.50
CA VAL A 16 -2.19 -10.71 -2.86
C VAL A 16 -1.34 -11.46 -3.87
N THR A 17 -1.86 -11.62 -5.08
CA THR A 17 -1.09 -12.18 -6.17
C THR A 17 -0.24 -11.10 -6.85
N ASP A 18 0.90 -11.51 -7.41
CA ASP A 18 1.83 -10.67 -8.16
C ASP A 18 1.28 -10.31 -9.55
N VAL A 19 0.18 -9.55 -9.55
CA VAL A 19 -0.52 -9.10 -10.75
C VAL A 19 -0.89 -7.62 -10.62
N GLY A 20 -0.51 -6.84 -11.63
CA GLY A 20 -0.78 -5.40 -11.69
C GLY A 20 -0.20 -4.64 -10.49
N GLY A 21 -0.82 -3.51 -10.12
CA GLY A 21 -0.35 -2.64 -9.04
C GLY A 21 -0.61 -3.15 -7.61
N LEU A 22 -1.04 -4.40 -7.41
CA LEU A 22 -1.27 -4.93 -6.06
C LEU A 22 0.03 -5.16 -5.29
N ALA A 23 1.07 -5.63 -5.98
CA ALA A 23 2.41 -5.81 -5.41
C ALA A 23 3.03 -4.48 -4.97
N GLU A 24 2.68 -3.37 -5.64
CA GLU A 24 3.14 -2.03 -5.27
C GLU A 24 2.48 -1.50 -3.98
N ILE A 25 1.21 -1.86 -3.75
CA ILE A 25 0.42 -1.37 -2.62
C ILE A 25 0.62 -2.23 -1.37
N VAL A 26 0.98 -3.51 -1.52
CA VAL A 26 1.21 -4.44 -0.41
C VAL A 26 2.69 -4.81 -0.34
N PRO A 27 3.50 -4.10 0.45
CA PRO A 27 4.89 -4.47 0.68
C PRO A 27 5.04 -5.88 1.23
N ASP A 28 5.63 -6.76 0.42
CA ASP A 28 5.80 -8.18 0.73
C ASP A 28 6.58 -8.39 2.05
N GLY A 29 6.10 -9.33 2.86
CA GLY A 29 6.66 -9.66 4.16
C GLY A 29 6.58 -8.54 5.21
N LYS A 30 5.93 -7.41 4.92
CA LYS A 30 5.78 -6.28 5.85
C LYS A 30 4.33 -6.06 6.25
N THR A 31 3.43 -5.88 5.28
CA THR A 31 1.99 -5.65 5.53
C THR A 31 1.13 -6.84 5.13
N GLY A 32 1.75 -7.87 4.56
CA GLY A 32 1.10 -9.00 3.94
C GLY A 32 2.12 -9.83 3.15
N TYR A 33 1.60 -10.65 2.25
CA TYR A 33 2.42 -11.41 1.31
C TYR A 33 2.02 -11.12 -0.13
N VAL A 34 3.02 -11.06 -1.01
CA VAL A 34 2.84 -11.07 -2.46
C VAL A 34 3.28 -12.43 -2.97
N VAL A 35 2.38 -13.13 -3.65
CA VAL A 35 2.62 -14.50 -4.12
C VAL A 35 2.34 -14.67 -5.60
N GLN A 36 2.91 -15.70 -6.21
CA GLN A 36 2.53 -16.10 -7.56
C GLN A 36 1.04 -16.52 -7.60
N GLN A 37 0.40 -16.37 -8.77
CA GLN A 37 -0.99 -16.77 -8.99
C GLN A 37 -1.12 -18.31 -9.12
N ASP A 38 -0.74 -19.00 -8.07
CA ASP A 38 -0.69 -20.46 -7.98
C ASP A 38 -1.27 -20.92 -6.62
N PRO A 39 -2.13 -21.96 -6.60
CA PRO A 39 -2.73 -22.45 -5.36
C PRO A 39 -1.72 -22.87 -4.28
N ALA A 40 -0.59 -23.49 -4.66
CA ALA A 40 0.41 -23.93 -3.70
C ALA A 40 1.15 -22.73 -3.06
N ALA A 41 1.45 -21.69 -3.86
CA ALA A 41 2.03 -20.45 -3.36
C ALA A 41 1.10 -19.74 -2.35
N ILE A 42 -0.21 -19.65 -2.64
CA ILE A 42 -1.20 -19.06 -1.74
C ILE A 42 -1.31 -19.87 -0.44
N ALA A 43 -1.41 -21.20 -0.54
CA ALA A 43 -1.49 -22.08 0.63
C ALA A 43 -0.25 -21.94 1.53
N LYS A 44 0.94 -21.86 0.93
CA LYS A 44 2.20 -21.65 1.67
C LYS A 44 2.20 -20.32 2.43
N ALA A 45 1.72 -19.24 1.83
CA ALA A 45 1.64 -17.94 2.49
C ALA A 45 0.62 -17.91 3.64
N ILE A 46 -0.53 -18.58 3.47
CA ILE A 46 -1.52 -18.75 4.54
C ILE A 46 -0.87 -19.49 5.73
N HIS A 47 -0.19 -20.61 5.46
CA HIS A 47 0.49 -21.39 6.49
C HIS A 47 1.59 -20.59 7.19
N ALA A 48 2.43 -19.87 6.44
CA ALA A 48 3.46 -19.01 7.00
C ALA A 48 2.87 -17.91 7.91
N PHE A 49 1.77 -17.27 7.49
CA PHE A 49 1.10 -16.24 8.29
C PHE A 49 0.69 -16.74 9.69
N PHE A 50 0.08 -17.93 9.75
CA PHE A 50 -0.40 -18.50 11.00
C PHE A 50 0.71 -19.12 11.85
N ASN A 51 1.65 -19.86 11.24
CA ASN A 51 2.70 -20.54 12.01
C ASN A 51 3.75 -19.59 12.59
N GLU A 52 4.09 -18.53 11.86
CA GLU A 52 5.07 -17.53 12.32
C GLU A 52 4.41 -16.43 13.18
N ASN A 53 3.11 -16.52 13.48
CA ASN A 53 2.36 -15.54 14.28
C ASN A 53 2.49 -14.08 13.78
N ARG A 54 2.64 -13.88 12.46
CA ARG A 54 2.97 -12.59 11.81
C ARG A 54 1.90 -11.51 11.93
N SER A 55 0.71 -11.88 12.40
CA SER A 55 -0.45 -10.99 12.49
C SER A 55 -0.14 -9.67 13.21
N LYS A 56 0.52 -9.71 14.37
CA LYS A 56 0.82 -8.50 15.15
C LYS A 56 1.76 -7.56 14.40
N ASP A 57 2.87 -8.09 13.89
CA ASP A 57 3.87 -7.32 13.16
C ASP A 57 3.27 -6.69 11.90
N PHE A 58 2.48 -7.47 11.15
CA PHE A 58 1.82 -6.96 9.94
C PHE A 58 0.81 -5.86 10.26
N ILE A 59 0.02 -6.01 11.33
CA ILE A 59 -0.92 -4.96 11.77
C ILE A 59 -0.18 -3.67 12.13
N GLU A 60 0.96 -3.75 12.81
CA GLU A 60 1.76 -2.59 13.16
C GLU A 60 2.33 -1.89 11.92
N ASN A 61 2.90 -2.67 10.99
CA ASN A 61 3.40 -2.15 9.73
C ASN A 61 2.28 -1.52 8.89
N ILE A 62 1.08 -2.12 8.87
CA ILE A 62 -0.09 -1.57 8.17
C ILE A 62 -0.50 -0.21 8.74
N LYS A 63 -0.49 -0.04 10.07
CA LYS A 63 -0.81 1.26 10.70
C LYS A 63 0.16 2.36 10.26
N ASN A 64 1.41 2.01 9.99
CA ASN A 64 2.40 2.96 9.48
C ASN A 64 2.25 3.19 7.99
N GLU A 65 2.13 2.12 7.21
CA GLU A 65 2.04 2.17 5.75
C GLU A 65 0.78 2.92 5.27
N LYS A 66 -0.37 2.73 5.93
CA LYS A 66 -1.62 3.41 5.53
C LYS A 66 -1.58 4.93 5.63
N LYS A 67 -0.62 5.50 6.38
CA LYS A 67 -0.44 6.95 6.49
C LYS A 67 -0.13 7.59 5.13
N LYS A 68 0.57 6.86 4.24
CA LYS A 68 0.86 7.27 2.86
C LYS A 68 -0.40 7.53 2.04
N TYR A 69 -1.49 6.83 2.36
CA TYR A 69 -2.77 6.92 1.65
C TYR A 69 -3.79 7.79 2.39
N SER A 70 -3.33 8.63 3.33
CA SER A 70 -4.20 9.54 4.07
C SER A 70 -4.67 10.71 3.21
N TRP A 71 -5.81 11.30 3.57
CA TRP A 71 -6.31 12.52 2.95
C TRP A 71 -5.32 13.67 3.02
N SER A 72 -4.61 13.83 4.14
CA SER A 72 -3.60 14.87 4.30
C SER A 72 -2.48 14.76 3.27
N GLN A 73 -1.97 13.54 3.04
CA GLN A 73 -0.94 13.29 2.03
C GLN A 73 -1.45 13.53 0.61
N MET A 74 -2.72 13.17 0.33
CA MET A 74 -3.35 13.46 -0.96
C MET A 74 -3.48 14.97 -1.22
N VAL A 75 -3.95 15.73 -0.23
CA VAL A 75 -4.09 17.19 -0.33
C VAL A 75 -2.72 17.84 -0.53
N GLU A 76 -1.72 17.45 0.26
CA GLU A 76 -0.35 17.95 0.13
C GLU A 76 0.24 17.71 -1.27
N ALA A 77 0.02 16.53 -1.85
CA ALA A 77 0.46 16.22 -3.20
C ALA A 77 -0.22 17.11 -4.25
N ILE A 78 -1.54 17.33 -4.14
CA ILE A 78 -2.29 18.20 -5.07
C ILE A 78 -1.83 19.66 -4.93
N GLU A 79 -1.67 20.15 -3.71
CA GLU A 79 -1.17 21.51 -3.47
C GLU A 79 0.24 21.72 -4.01
N THR A 80 1.10 20.71 -3.88
CA THR A 80 2.46 20.73 -4.41
C THR A 80 2.44 20.90 -5.93
N ILE A 81 1.64 20.09 -6.62
CA ILE A 81 1.48 20.18 -8.08
C ILE A 81 0.93 21.56 -8.48
N TYR A 82 -0.10 22.05 -7.77
CA TYR A 82 -0.68 23.37 -8.03
C TYR A 82 0.35 24.51 -7.90
N LYS A 83 1.18 24.49 -6.86
CA LYS A 83 2.26 25.48 -6.66
C LYS A 83 3.30 25.40 -7.77
N LEU A 84 3.73 24.20 -8.18
CA LEU A 84 4.72 24.01 -9.25
C LEU A 84 4.24 24.58 -10.59
N ILE A 85 2.99 24.31 -10.95
CA ILE A 85 2.39 24.83 -12.19
C ILE A 85 2.33 26.37 -12.15
N ASN A 86 1.96 26.97 -11.01
CA ASN A 86 1.87 28.43 -10.88
C ASN A 86 3.25 29.12 -10.91
N ILE A 87 4.31 28.48 -10.41
CA ILE A 87 5.68 29.00 -10.49
C ILE A 87 6.15 29.01 -11.95
N GLN A 88 6.00 27.90 -12.67
CA GLN A 88 6.36 27.81 -14.09
C GLN A 88 5.60 28.82 -14.97
N HIS A 89 4.36 29.16 -14.61
CA HIS A 89 3.57 30.13 -15.36
C HIS A 89 3.99 31.59 -15.13
N ASN A 90 4.60 31.91 -13.98
CA ASN A 90 5.14 33.24 -13.69
C ASN A 90 6.56 33.44 -14.24
N ASP A 91 7.38 32.37 -14.30
CA ASP A 91 8.72 32.45 -14.88
C ASP A 91 8.71 32.56 -16.41
N ASN A 92 7.67 32.04 -17.09
CA ASN A 92 7.49 32.17 -18.55
C ASN A 92 6.87 33.51 -18.99
N LYS A 93 6.58 34.43 -18.05
CA LYS A 93 6.05 35.78 -18.33
C LYS A 93 7.08 36.91 -18.16
N LYS A 94 8.34 36.58 -17.85
CA LYS A 94 9.48 37.50 -17.90
C LYS A 94 10.30 37.25 -19.16
#